data_AF-A0A2V8FW80-F1
#
_entry.id   AF-A0A2V8FW80-F1
#
_cell.length_a   1.000
_cell.length_b   1.000
_cell.length_c   1.000
_cell.angle_alpha   90.00
_cell.angle_beta   90.00
_cell.angle_gamma   90.00
#
_symmetry.space_group_name_H-M   'P 1'
#
loop_
_entity.id
_entity.type
_entity.pdbx_description
1 polymer ?
#
loop_
_entity_poly.entity_id
_entity_poly.type
_entity_poly.pdbx_seq_one_letter_code
_entity_poly.pdbx_strand_id
1 'polypeptide(L)' 'MRTKGWGKAKPIAPNTKPDGSDDPDGRAKNRRVEVVVNRTR' A
#
# COMPACT_ATOMS: atom_id res chain seq x y z
N MET A 1 -11.12 -9.98 15.23
CA MET A 1 -10.57 -9.47 13.95
C MET A 1 -10.96 -8.00 13.82
N ARG A 2 -10.03 -7.10 13.45
CA ARG A 2 -10.33 -5.69 13.17
C ARG A 2 -9.84 -5.37 11.76
N THR A 3 -10.59 -4.56 11.02
CA THR A 3 -10.25 -4.13 9.66
C THR A 3 -10.23 -2.61 9.59
N LYS A 4 -9.26 -2.06 8.84
CA LYS A 4 -9.18 -0.61 8.57
C LYS A 4 -8.76 -0.38 7.13
N GLY A 5 -9.53 0.42 6.40
CA GLY A 5 -9.19 0.86 5.05
C GLY A 5 -8.37 2.15 5.08
N TRP A 6 -7.24 2.18 4.39
CA TRP A 6 -6.40 3.38 4.26
C TRP A 6 -6.52 4.08 2.90
N GLY A 7 -7.20 3.47 1.93
CA GLY A 7 -7.25 4.01 0.56
C GLY A 7 -5.84 4.29 0.04
N LYS A 8 -5.62 5.52 -0.43
CA LYS A 8 -4.31 5.98 -0.95
C LYS A 8 -3.41 6.65 0.10
N ALA A 9 -3.82 6.71 1.37
CA ALA A 9 -3.14 7.51 2.40
C ALA A 9 -1.81 6.90 2.90
N LYS A 10 -1.51 5.64 2.57
CA LYS A 10 -0.31 4.91 3.03
C LYS A 10 0.39 4.15 1.88
N PRO A 11 0.97 4.86 0.89
CA PRO A 11 1.70 4.24 -0.20
C PRO A 11 3.03 3.65 0.29
N ILE A 12 3.46 2.54 -0.32
CA ILE A 12 4.79 1.94 -0.14
C ILE A 12 5.69 2.12 -1.35
N ALA A 13 5.13 2.58 -2.47
CA ALA A 13 5.87 2.94 -3.67
C ALA A 13 5.22 4.15 -4.35
N PRO A 14 5.98 4.94 -5.16
CA PRO A 14 5.39 5.94 -6.05
C PRO A 14 4.41 5.31 -7.04
N ASN A 15 3.41 6.05 -7.51
CA ASN A 15 2.55 5.63 -8.63
C ASN A 15 3.03 6.19 -9.98
N THR A 16 4.07 7.03 -9.95
CA THR A 16 4.63 7.70 -11.12
C THR A 16 6.14 7.60 -11.09
N LYS A 17 6.75 7.54 -12.27
CA LYS A 17 8.20 7.62 -12.47
C LYS A 17 8.69 9.06 -12.26
N PRO A 18 10.01 9.29 -12.17
CA PRO A 18 10.57 10.64 -12.03
C PRO A 18 10.19 11.62 -13.15
N ASP A 19 9.89 11.09 -14.34
CA ASP A 19 9.42 11.86 -15.50
C ASP A 19 7.91 12.17 -15.45
N GLY A 20 7.22 11.76 -14.38
CA GLY A 20 5.77 11.95 -14.19
C GLY A 20 4.89 10.94 -14.93
N SER A 21 5.47 10.06 -15.75
CA SER A 21 4.72 8.98 -16.39
C SER A 21 4.26 7.94 -15.37
N ASP A 22 3.23 7.18 -15.75
CA ASP A 22 2.63 6.17 -14.90
C ASP A 22 3.62 5.04 -14.54
N ASP A 23 3.58 4.59 -13.28
CA ASP A 23 4.31 3.42 -12.77
C ASP A 23 3.33 2.29 -12.38
N PRO A 24 3.05 1.36 -13.31
CA PRO A 24 2.17 0.22 -13.05
C PRO A 24 2.63 -0.67 -11.90
N ASP A 25 3.93 -0.86 -11.74
CA ASP A 25 4.52 -1.73 -10.71
C ASP A 25 4.39 -1.08 -9.33
N GLY A 26 4.66 0.22 -9.25
CA GLY A 26 4.44 1.02 -8.05
C GLY A 26 2.98 1.00 -7.58
N ARG A 27 2.02 1.16 -8.51
CA ARG A 27 0.59 1.00 -8.19
C ARG A 27 0.23 -0.40 -7.76
N ALA A 28 0.79 -1.43 -8.39
CA ALA A 28 0.54 -2.82 -8.02
C ALA A 28 0.97 -3.08 -6.57
N LYS A 29 2.13 -2.57 -6.16
CA LYS A 29 2.60 -2.64 -4.76
C LYS A 29 1.66 -1.92 -3.79
N ASN A 30 1.09 -0.79 -4.19
CA ASN A 30 0.15 -0.04 -3.35
C ASN A 30 -1.23 -0.72 -3.21
N ARG A 31 -1.65 -1.55 -4.16
CA ARG A 31 -2.88 -2.36 -4.09
C ARG A 31 -2.65 -3.60 -3.21
N ARG A 32 -2.56 -3.39 -1.90
CA ARG A 32 -2.24 -4.45 -0.92
C ARG A 32 -3.17 -4.44 0.30
N VAL A 33 -3.16 -5.55 1.02
CA VAL A 33 -3.72 -5.70 2.36
C VAL A 33 -2.60 -6.10 3.31
N GLU A 34 -2.55 -5.49 4.49
CA GLU A 34 -1.63 -5.86 5.56
C GLU A 34 -2.36 -6.64 6.65
N VAL A 35 -1.86 -7.83 6.99
CA VAL A 35 -2.38 -8.67 8.08
C VAL A 35 -1.37 -8.65 9.21
N VAL A 36 -1.73 -8.01 10.32
CA VAL A 36 -0.86 -7.91 11.50
C VAL A 36 -1.37 -8.87 12.58
N VAL A 37 -0.50 -9.77 13.01
CA VAL A 37 -0.78 -10.75 14.07
C VAL A 37 -0.04 -10.32 15.34
N ASN A 38 -0.79 -9.87 16.33
CA ASN A 38 -0.25 -9.52 17.64
C ASN A 38 -0.39 -10.73 18.57
N ARG A 39 0.71 -11.17 19.19
CA ARG A 39 0.62 -12.10 20.31
C ARG A 39 0.21 -11.31 21.56
N THR A 40 -0.97 -11.58 22.08
CA THR A 40 -1.30 -11.24 23.47
C THR A 40 -0.46 -12.13 24.39
N ARG A 41 0.10 -11.53 25.43
CA ARG A 41 0.78 -12.24 26.51
C ARG A 41 -0.22 -12.79 27.51
#